data_AF-A0A5C8Q6L4-F1
#
_entry.id   AF-A0A5C8Q6L4-F1
#
_cell.length_a   1.000
_cell.length_b   1.000
_cell.length_c   1.000
_cell.angle_alpha   90.00
_cell.angle_beta   90.00
_cell.angle_gamma   90.00
#
_symmetry.space_group_name_H-M   'P 1'
#
loop_
_entity.id
_entity.type
_entity.pdbx_description
1 polymer ?
#
loop_
_entity_poly.entity_id
_entity_poly.type
_entity_poly.pdbx_seq_one_letter_code
_entity_poly.pdbx_strand_id
1 'polypeptide(L)'
;MPDLPPLARFGDLVATDLRDVTRDPEALDSTGFWAVAMDFEGRPTCARFGDVRREPVPGPVPGRWQGPEAGDWTSSLDRAAYISGVRRVRELIAAGEVYQANLCRVLTAALPDPDASDVDALTALLARGNPAPYAGTIRLPAHGVEIATASPELYLRRTGRTVESGPIKGTGRTAADLLEKDHAENVMIVDLVRNDLGRVCATGSVTVPALCAVEPHPGLVHLVSTVRGELAEGAGWPALLAATFPPGSVTGAPKSSALKIIQALETAPRGPYCGAIGWVDADRGTAELAVGIRTFWIERDPPHGPVVRFGTGAGITWGSDPEREWQETELKASRLLAVASGVYEATGRTG
;
A
#
# COMPACT_ATOMS: atom_id res chain seq x y z
N MET A 1 -26.42 8.01 -4.95
CA MET A 1 -25.25 7.50 -4.20
C MET A 1 -25.78 6.36 -3.36
N PRO A 2 -25.29 5.13 -3.56
CA PRO A 2 -25.70 4.04 -2.72
C PRO A 2 -25.31 4.38 -1.28
N ASP A 3 -26.25 4.27 -0.35
CA ASP A 3 -26.02 4.42 1.09
C ASP A 3 -25.22 3.20 1.59
N LEU A 4 -23.96 3.12 1.19
CA LEU A 4 -23.09 2.00 1.53
C LEU A 4 -22.65 2.16 2.98
N PRO A 5 -23.00 1.21 3.87
CA PRO A 5 -22.67 1.33 5.27
C PRO A 5 -21.14 1.27 5.48
N PRO A 6 -20.63 2.05 6.46
CA PRO A 6 -19.25 1.96 6.90
C PRO A 6 -18.81 0.53 7.20
N LEU A 7 -17.65 0.14 6.67
CA LEU A 7 -17.09 -1.18 6.85
C LEU A 7 -15.56 -1.13 6.72
N ALA A 8 -14.86 -1.93 7.51
CA ALA A 8 -13.47 -2.27 7.27
C ALA A 8 -13.29 -3.79 7.26
N ARG A 9 -12.42 -4.29 6.37
CA ARG A 9 -12.11 -5.70 6.22
C ARG A 9 -10.62 -5.90 6.07
N PHE A 10 -10.02 -6.81 6.82
CA PHE A 10 -8.60 -7.18 6.71
C PHE A 10 -8.45 -8.68 6.91
N GLY A 11 -8.16 -9.41 5.84
CA GLY A 11 -8.23 -10.87 5.86
C GLY A 11 -9.63 -11.37 6.23
N ASP A 12 -9.73 -12.14 7.31
CA ASP A 12 -11.01 -12.62 7.85
C ASP A 12 -11.62 -11.67 8.89
N LEU A 13 -10.95 -10.58 9.28
CA LEU A 13 -11.53 -9.59 10.20
C LEU A 13 -12.48 -8.67 9.44
N VAL A 14 -13.69 -8.50 9.99
CA VAL A 14 -14.70 -7.55 9.50
C VAL A 14 -15.12 -6.67 10.66
N ALA A 15 -15.04 -5.36 10.45
CA ALA A 15 -15.46 -4.35 11.39
C ALA A 15 -16.62 -3.54 10.81
N THR A 16 -17.72 -3.46 11.55
CA THR A 16 -18.93 -2.69 11.21
C THR A 16 -19.39 -1.90 12.43
N ASP A 17 -20.47 -1.11 12.28
CA ASP A 17 -20.97 -0.23 13.33
C ASP A 17 -19.92 0.84 13.70
N LEU A 18 -19.72 1.79 12.77
CA LEU A 18 -18.78 2.91 12.91
C LEU A 18 -19.16 3.77 14.12
N ARG A 19 -18.21 3.95 15.04
CA ARG A 19 -18.40 4.68 16.29
C ARG A 19 -17.71 6.03 16.31
N ASP A 20 -16.56 6.15 15.66
CA ASP A 20 -15.76 7.36 15.67
C ASP A 20 -14.84 7.43 14.45
N VAL A 21 -14.50 8.64 14.00
CA VAL A 21 -13.51 8.89 12.94
C VAL A 21 -12.68 10.12 13.31
N THR A 22 -11.38 9.93 13.40
CA THR A 22 -10.41 10.97 13.77
C THR A 22 -9.19 10.98 12.87
N ARG A 23 -8.51 12.12 12.82
CA ARG A 23 -7.20 12.28 12.17
C ARG A 23 -6.05 12.32 13.18
N ASP A 24 -6.35 12.10 14.45
CA ASP A 24 -5.34 12.08 15.50
C ASP A 24 -4.86 10.64 15.75
N PRO A 25 -3.59 10.30 15.45
CA PRO A 25 -3.06 8.97 15.70
C PRO A 25 -2.94 8.63 17.19
N GLU A 26 -3.07 9.59 18.12
CA GLU A 26 -3.14 9.29 19.57
C GLU A 26 -4.34 8.40 19.90
N ALA A 27 -5.41 8.47 19.11
CA ALA A 27 -6.58 7.61 19.29
C ALA A 27 -6.25 6.11 19.17
N LEU A 28 -5.17 5.75 18.47
CA LEU A 28 -4.74 4.36 18.32
C LEU A 28 -4.12 3.77 19.60
N ASP A 29 -3.70 4.62 20.55
CA ASP A 29 -3.25 4.19 21.87
C ASP A 29 -4.41 4.18 22.91
N SER A 30 -5.65 4.39 22.46
CA SER A 30 -6.84 4.38 23.31
C SER A 30 -7.46 2.97 23.45
N THR A 31 -8.76 2.80 23.17
CA THR A 31 -9.50 1.54 23.26
C THR A 31 -10.25 1.22 21.98
N GLY A 32 -10.62 -0.05 21.83
CA GLY A 32 -11.40 -0.57 20.71
C GLY A 32 -10.58 -0.90 19.46
N PHE A 33 -11.30 -1.25 18.41
CA PHE A 33 -10.74 -1.63 17.11
C PHE A 33 -10.84 -0.48 16.11
N TRP A 34 -9.70 -0.13 15.54
CA TRP A 34 -9.53 0.96 14.59
C TRP A 34 -9.11 0.43 13.23
N ALA A 35 -9.82 0.81 12.18
CA ALA A 35 -9.28 0.77 10.83
C ALA A 35 -8.44 2.04 10.60
N VAL A 36 -7.30 1.89 9.95
CA VAL A 36 -6.32 2.96 9.72
C VAL A 36 -6.03 3.08 8.24
N ALA A 37 -6.23 4.27 7.69
CA ALA A 37 -5.78 4.67 6.37
C ALA A 37 -4.92 5.92 6.51
N MET A 38 -3.64 5.83 6.22
CA MET A 38 -2.73 6.97 6.17
C MET A 38 -2.27 7.15 4.73
N ASP A 39 -2.58 8.29 4.13
CA ASP A 39 -2.09 8.59 2.79
C ASP A 39 -0.60 8.89 2.80
N PHE A 40 0.05 8.77 1.63
CA PHE A 40 1.48 9.03 1.46
C PHE A 40 1.88 10.45 1.84
N GLU A 41 0.95 11.41 1.72
CA GLU A 41 1.12 12.79 2.13
C GLU A 41 1.11 12.97 3.67
N GLY A 42 0.86 11.90 4.43
CA GLY A 42 0.99 11.86 5.88
C GLY A 42 -0.28 12.20 6.63
N ARG A 43 -1.45 12.17 5.99
CA ARG A 43 -2.75 12.43 6.61
C ARG A 43 -3.38 11.10 7.02
N PRO A 44 -3.48 10.81 8.33
CA PRO A 44 -4.17 9.62 8.81
C PRO A 44 -5.68 9.83 8.89
N THR A 45 -6.41 8.75 8.71
CA THR A 45 -7.82 8.57 9.07
C THR A 45 -7.92 7.29 9.89
N CYS A 46 -8.31 7.43 11.15
CA CYS A 46 -8.52 6.33 12.09
C CYS A 46 -10.02 6.24 12.35
N ALA A 47 -10.62 5.09 12.05
CA ALA A 47 -12.05 4.85 12.21
C ALA A 47 -12.30 3.72 13.19
N ARG A 48 -12.98 4.01 14.31
CA ARG A 48 -13.29 3.02 15.34
C ARG A 48 -14.62 2.33 15.05
N PHE A 49 -14.64 1.01 15.21
CA PHE A 49 -15.82 0.18 14.99
C PHE A 49 -16.24 -0.55 16.27
N GLY A 50 -17.55 -0.77 16.43
CA GLY A 50 -18.14 -1.40 17.61
C GLY A 50 -18.41 -2.90 17.47
N ASP A 51 -18.60 -3.38 16.23
CA ASP A 51 -18.78 -4.81 15.95
C ASP A 51 -17.60 -5.32 15.12
N VAL A 52 -16.82 -6.25 15.70
CA VAL A 52 -15.68 -6.89 15.05
C VAL A 52 -15.86 -8.40 15.12
N ARG A 53 -15.88 -9.04 13.95
CA ARG A 53 -16.10 -10.47 13.82
C ARG A 53 -15.17 -11.08 12.78
N ARG A 54 -15.06 -12.40 12.81
CA ARG A 54 -14.31 -13.17 11.80
C ARG A 54 -15.27 -13.74 10.75
N GLU A 55 -15.10 -13.30 9.51
CA GLU A 55 -15.84 -13.78 8.34
C GLU A 55 -14.90 -13.86 7.14
N PRO A 56 -14.91 -14.96 6.37
CA PRO A 56 -14.12 -15.04 5.14
C PRO A 56 -14.54 -13.93 4.17
N VAL A 57 -13.61 -13.53 3.30
CA VAL A 57 -13.91 -12.59 2.21
C VAL A 57 -15.05 -13.19 1.37
N PRO A 58 -16.18 -12.47 1.18
CA PRO A 58 -17.29 -12.99 0.40
C PRO A 58 -16.85 -13.19 -1.06
N GLY A 59 -17.51 -14.13 -1.74
CA GLY A 59 -17.36 -14.25 -3.19
C GLY A 59 -17.86 -12.97 -3.90
N PRO A 60 -17.33 -12.63 -5.08
CA PRO A 60 -17.79 -11.45 -5.81
C PRO A 60 -19.27 -11.56 -6.17
N VAL A 61 -20.02 -10.48 -5.93
CA VAL A 61 -21.47 -10.40 -6.18
C VAL A 61 -21.71 -9.62 -7.49
N PRO A 62 -22.38 -10.21 -8.49
CA PRO A 62 -22.70 -9.52 -9.75
C PRO A 62 -23.45 -8.21 -9.51
N GLY A 63 -23.10 -7.18 -10.29
CA GLY A 63 -23.73 -5.86 -10.24
C GLY A 63 -23.36 -4.98 -9.04
N ARG A 64 -22.52 -5.46 -8.10
CA ARG A 64 -21.97 -4.62 -7.02
C ARG A 64 -20.72 -3.83 -7.43
N TRP A 65 -20.02 -4.32 -8.46
CA TRP A 65 -18.89 -3.65 -9.08
C TRP A 65 -19.05 -3.65 -10.60
N GLN A 66 -19.03 -2.45 -11.17
CA GLN A 66 -18.87 -2.14 -12.58
C GLN A 66 -17.69 -1.18 -12.70
N GLY A 67 -16.57 -1.73 -13.15
CA GLY A 67 -15.35 -0.98 -13.35
C GLY A 67 -15.33 -0.19 -14.66
N PRO A 68 -14.36 0.73 -14.80
CA PRO A 68 -14.08 1.38 -16.08
C PRO A 68 -13.64 0.37 -17.15
N GLU A 69 -13.75 0.72 -18.42
CA GLU A 69 -13.14 -0.09 -19.48
C GLU A 69 -11.61 -0.05 -19.38
N ALA A 70 -10.93 -1.10 -19.84
CA ALA A 70 -9.47 -1.17 -19.73
C ALA A 70 -8.75 -0.01 -20.46
N GLY A 71 -9.38 0.57 -21.50
CA GLY A 71 -8.86 1.70 -22.26
C GLY A 71 -9.11 3.08 -21.66
N ASP A 72 -9.94 3.18 -20.61
CA ASP A 72 -10.35 4.49 -20.03
C ASP A 72 -9.35 5.05 -19.02
N TRP A 73 -8.36 4.24 -18.62
CA TRP A 73 -7.36 4.64 -17.64
C TRP A 73 -6.37 5.66 -18.22
N THR A 74 -6.27 6.80 -17.54
CA THR A 74 -5.32 7.87 -17.85
C THR A 74 -4.24 7.93 -16.79
N SER A 75 -3.01 8.33 -17.16
CA SER A 75 -1.86 8.34 -16.26
C SER A 75 -1.42 9.76 -15.91
N SER A 76 -1.05 10.01 -14.65
CA SER A 76 -0.50 11.30 -14.20
C SER A 76 0.85 11.63 -14.83
N LEU A 77 1.63 10.61 -15.20
CA LEU A 77 2.86 10.74 -15.98
C LEU A 77 2.72 9.89 -17.24
N ASP A 78 2.83 10.53 -18.40
CA ASP A 78 2.97 9.79 -19.65
C ASP A 78 4.34 9.10 -19.73
N ARG A 79 4.51 8.28 -20.78
CA ARG A 79 5.74 7.52 -21.01
C ARG A 79 6.98 8.42 -21.08
N ALA A 80 6.88 9.56 -21.76
CA ALA A 80 8.02 10.46 -21.96
C ALA A 80 8.42 11.13 -20.63
N ALA A 81 7.44 11.61 -19.87
CA ALA A 81 7.64 12.19 -18.54
C ALA A 81 8.21 11.18 -17.55
N TYR A 82 7.70 9.94 -17.53
CA TYR A 82 8.22 8.88 -16.67
C TYR A 82 9.69 8.55 -17.00
N ILE A 83 10.00 8.33 -18.29
CA ILE A 83 11.37 8.05 -18.75
C ILE A 83 12.31 9.21 -18.39
N SER A 84 11.86 10.45 -18.55
CA SER A 84 12.62 11.64 -18.15
C SER A 84 12.87 11.64 -16.63
N GLY A 85 11.85 11.33 -15.83
CA GLY A 85 11.96 11.17 -14.38
C GLY A 85 12.98 10.10 -13.98
N VAL A 86 12.97 8.93 -14.62
CA VAL A 86 13.96 7.87 -14.36
C VAL A 86 15.38 8.34 -14.65
N ARG A 87 15.60 9.03 -15.78
CA ARG A 87 16.91 9.61 -16.11
C ARG A 87 17.34 10.64 -15.07
N ARG A 88 16.41 11.49 -14.63
CA ARG A 88 16.68 12.50 -13.61
C ARG A 88 17.06 11.89 -12.27
N VAL A 89 16.38 10.83 -11.83
CA VAL A 89 16.76 10.09 -10.62
C VAL A 89 18.17 9.50 -10.77
N ARG A 90 18.51 8.92 -11.92
CA ARG A 90 19.86 8.39 -12.17
C ARG A 90 20.96 9.44 -12.13
N GLU A 91 20.71 10.64 -12.65
CA GLU A 91 21.64 11.78 -12.53
C GLU A 91 21.88 12.16 -11.06
N LEU A 92 20.82 12.17 -10.24
CA LEU A 92 20.91 12.47 -8.82
C LEU A 92 21.65 11.36 -8.06
N ILE A 93 21.49 10.10 -8.46
CA ILE A 93 22.29 8.98 -7.95
C ILE A 93 23.76 9.16 -8.30
N ALA A 94 24.09 9.51 -9.56
CA ALA A 94 25.46 9.78 -9.98
C ALA A 94 26.11 10.94 -9.22
N ALA A 95 25.31 11.93 -8.81
CA ALA A 95 25.75 13.05 -7.99
C ALA A 95 25.89 12.70 -6.50
N GLY A 96 25.49 11.50 -6.06
CA GLY A 96 25.55 11.07 -4.66
C GLY A 96 24.43 11.64 -3.77
N GLU A 97 23.37 12.19 -4.36
CA GLU A 97 22.25 12.81 -3.62
C GLU A 97 21.31 11.76 -3.01
N VAL A 98 21.22 10.59 -3.66
CA VAL A 98 20.35 9.48 -3.28
C VAL A 98 20.93 8.15 -3.81
N TYR A 99 20.65 7.03 -3.17
CA TYR A 99 20.98 5.68 -3.66
C TYR A 99 19.84 5.09 -4.50
N GLN A 100 18.60 5.37 -4.09
CA GLN A 100 17.38 4.94 -4.77
C GLN A 100 16.25 5.92 -4.49
N ALA A 101 15.40 6.19 -5.49
CA ALA A 101 14.11 6.84 -5.29
C ALA A 101 13.01 6.07 -6.04
N ASN A 102 11.86 5.88 -5.40
CA ASN A 102 10.69 5.21 -5.96
C ASN A 102 9.87 6.23 -6.76
N LEU A 103 9.88 6.11 -8.09
CA LEU A 103 9.12 6.98 -8.99
C LEU A 103 7.80 6.31 -9.37
N CYS A 104 6.70 6.99 -9.04
CA CYS A 104 5.34 6.50 -9.20
C CYS A 104 4.52 7.37 -10.15
N ARG A 105 3.42 6.80 -10.61
CA ARG A 105 2.35 7.49 -11.32
C ARG A 105 1.00 6.97 -10.85
N VAL A 106 -0.01 7.83 -10.92
CA VAL A 106 -1.38 7.51 -10.56
C VAL A 106 -2.19 7.35 -11.83
N LEU A 107 -2.83 6.20 -11.97
CA LEU A 107 -3.79 5.90 -13.01
C LEU A 107 -5.18 6.29 -12.51
N THR A 108 -5.98 6.92 -13.36
CA THR A 108 -7.32 7.42 -13.03
C THR A 108 -8.30 7.08 -14.14
N ALA A 109 -9.48 6.62 -13.77
CA ALA A 109 -10.59 6.41 -14.70
C ALA A 109 -11.91 6.85 -14.05
N ALA A 110 -12.85 7.33 -14.87
CA ALA A 110 -14.19 7.64 -14.40
C ALA A 110 -14.91 6.35 -13.98
N LEU A 111 -15.67 6.39 -12.89
CA LEU A 111 -16.56 5.29 -12.53
C LEU A 111 -17.82 5.37 -13.40
N PRO A 112 -18.16 4.33 -14.18
CA PRO A 112 -19.27 4.37 -15.13
C PRO A 112 -20.64 4.38 -14.45
N ASP A 113 -20.77 3.73 -13.29
CA ASP A 113 -22.00 3.65 -12.52
C ASP A 113 -21.73 3.87 -11.00
N PRO A 114 -22.19 5.00 -10.44
CA PRO A 114 -22.09 5.27 -9.01
C PRO A 114 -22.81 4.27 -8.11
N ASP A 115 -23.87 3.62 -8.59
CA ASP A 115 -24.66 2.66 -7.82
C ASP A 115 -24.07 1.24 -7.86
N ALA A 116 -23.19 0.96 -8.83
CA ALA A 116 -22.44 -0.29 -8.97
C ALA A 116 -20.92 -0.11 -8.73
N SER A 117 -20.52 0.71 -7.76
CA SER A 117 -19.10 0.98 -7.47
C SER A 117 -18.76 0.77 -5.99
N ASP A 118 -19.18 -0.37 -5.41
CA ASP A 118 -18.82 -0.74 -4.05
C ASP A 118 -17.36 -1.22 -3.96
N VAL A 119 -16.54 -0.49 -3.20
CA VAL A 119 -15.12 -0.82 -3.02
C VAL A 119 -14.87 -2.19 -2.34
N ASP A 120 -15.77 -2.66 -1.47
CA ASP A 120 -15.66 -4.01 -0.88
C ASP A 120 -15.90 -5.10 -1.92
N ALA A 121 -16.75 -4.82 -2.94
CA ALA A 121 -16.95 -5.72 -4.06
C ALA A 121 -15.71 -5.79 -4.97
N LEU A 122 -15.00 -4.67 -5.17
CA LEU A 122 -13.68 -4.68 -5.82
C LEU A 122 -12.68 -5.51 -5.01
N THR A 123 -12.67 -5.42 -3.68
CA THR A 123 -11.82 -6.26 -2.83
C THR A 123 -12.12 -7.75 -2.97
N ALA A 124 -13.39 -8.14 -3.11
CA ALA A 124 -13.75 -9.53 -3.40
C ALA A 124 -13.19 -10.01 -4.75
N LEU A 125 -13.21 -9.16 -5.79
CA LEU A 125 -12.60 -9.45 -7.10
C LEU A 125 -11.08 -9.61 -6.99
N LEU A 126 -10.42 -8.69 -6.28
CA LEU A 126 -8.98 -8.73 -6.03
C LEU A 126 -8.57 -9.97 -5.24
N ALA A 127 -9.32 -10.36 -4.23
CA ALA A 127 -9.04 -11.56 -3.44
C ALA A 127 -9.05 -12.84 -4.31
N ARG A 128 -9.86 -12.88 -5.37
CA ARG A 128 -9.90 -13.99 -6.33
C ARG A 128 -8.77 -13.94 -7.35
N GLY A 129 -8.47 -12.76 -7.91
CA GLY A 129 -7.50 -12.59 -8.99
C GLY A 129 -6.04 -12.38 -8.55
N ASN A 130 -5.83 -11.84 -7.36
CA ASN A 130 -4.53 -11.50 -6.79
C ASN A 130 -4.58 -11.59 -5.25
N PRO A 131 -4.65 -12.81 -4.68
CA PRO A 131 -4.65 -12.99 -3.23
C PRO A 131 -3.35 -12.44 -2.62
N ALA A 132 -3.46 -11.74 -1.50
CA ALA A 132 -2.32 -11.15 -0.81
C ALA A 132 -2.51 -11.20 0.72
N PRO A 133 -1.42 -11.38 1.50
CA PRO A 133 -1.48 -11.55 2.95
C PRO A 133 -2.08 -10.35 3.69
N TYR A 134 -1.92 -9.14 3.15
CA TYR A 134 -2.39 -7.90 3.77
C TYR A 134 -3.48 -7.21 2.94
N ALA A 135 -4.31 -8.03 2.27
CA ALA A 135 -5.45 -7.53 1.52
C ALA A 135 -6.59 -7.04 2.43
N GLY A 136 -7.31 -6.02 1.99
CA GLY A 136 -8.40 -5.45 2.77
C GLY A 136 -9.15 -4.32 2.08
N THR A 137 -10.22 -3.86 2.75
CA THR A 137 -11.00 -2.69 2.36
C THR A 137 -11.25 -1.78 3.55
N ILE A 138 -11.28 -0.48 3.28
CA ILE A 138 -11.88 0.51 4.18
C ILE A 138 -12.92 1.26 3.35
N ARG A 139 -14.18 1.25 3.79
CA ARG A 139 -15.30 1.92 3.15
C ARG A 139 -15.93 2.88 4.13
N LEU A 140 -15.64 4.17 3.97
CA LEU A 140 -16.13 5.30 4.76
C LEU A 140 -16.51 6.45 3.81
N PRO A 141 -17.60 6.33 3.01
CA PRO A 141 -17.91 7.28 1.94
C PRO A 141 -18.10 8.71 2.46
N ALA A 142 -18.75 8.89 3.61
CA ALA A 142 -18.95 10.18 4.27
C ALA A 142 -17.65 10.87 4.72
N HIS A 143 -16.53 10.14 4.75
CA HIS A 143 -15.21 10.64 5.12
C HIS A 143 -14.22 10.64 3.95
N GLY A 144 -14.68 10.29 2.74
CA GLY A 144 -13.85 10.25 1.53
C GLY A 144 -12.78 9.15 1.54
N VAL A 145 -12.97 8.08 2.34
CA VAL A 145 -12.02 6.96 2.41
C VAL A 145 -12.70 5.70 1.90
N GLU A 146 -12.47 5.38 0.63
CA GLU A 146 -12.93 4.15 -0.01
C GLU A 146 -11.74 3.48 -0.69
N ILE A 147 -11.21 2.43 -0.06
CA ILE A 147 -9.94 1.80 -0.42
C ILE A 147 -10.15 0.30 -0.57
N ALA A 148 -9.57 -0.27 -1.62
CA ALA A 148 -9.38 -1.70 -1.83
C ALA A 148 -7.89 -1.97 -2.03
N THR A 149 -7.27 -2.77 -1.17
CA THR A 149 -5.83 -3.08 -1.24
C THR A 149 -5.61 -4.59 -1.34
N ALA A 150 -4.67 -4.99 -2.18
CA ALA A 150 -4.17 -6.35 -2.27
C ALA A 150 -2.66 -6.37 -1.99
N SER A 151 -2.26 -5.70 -0.91
CA SER A 151 -0.86 -5.51 -0.57
C SER A 151 -0.18 -6.82 -0.12
N PRO A 152 1.00 -7.15 -0.68
CA PRO A 152 1.82 -8.24 -0.21
C PRO A 152 2.77 -7.84 0.92
N GLU A 153 2.92 -6.54 1.23
CA GLU A 153 4.03 -6.04 2.02
C GLU A 153 3.60 -5.44 3.37
N LEU A 154 4.24 -5.90 4.43
CA LEU A 154 4.01 -5.43 5.80
C LEU A 154 4.75 -4.12 6.04
N TYR A 155 4.01 -3.04 6.33
CA TYR A 155 4.61 -1.82 6.83
C TYR A 155 4.98 -1.98 8.31
N LEU A 156 3.99 -2.23 9.18
CA LEU A 156 4.17 -2.39 10.61
C LEU A 156 3.25 -3.49 11.16
N ARG A 157 3.80 -4.40 11.97
CA ARG A 157 3.03 -5.22 12.90
C ARG A 157 3.41 -4.82 14.32
N ARG A 158 2.42 -4.69 15.21
CA ARG A 158 2.65 -4.40 16.64
C ARG A 158 2.02 -5.50 17.49
N THR A 159 2.73 -5.94 18.52
CA THR A 159 2.20 -6.81 19.59
C THR A 159 2.76 -6.30 20.92
N GLY A 160 1.92 -5.61 21.68
CA GLY A 160 2.34 -4.84 22.85
C GLY A 160 3.37 -3.78 22.45
N ARG A 161 4.62 -3.95 22.89
CA ARG A 161 5.74 -3.06 22.54
C ARG A 161 6.62 -3.59 21.40
N THR A 162 6.50 -4.85 21.04
CA THR A 162 7.25 -5.41 19.92
C THR A 162 6.67 -4.88 18.62
N VAL A 163 7.53 -4.32 17.77
CA VAL A 163 7.17 -3.80 16.46
C VAL A 163 8.04 -4.48 15.40
N GLU A 164 7.41 -4.87 14.29
CA GLU A 164 8.06 -5.49 13.15
C GLU A 164 7.73 -4.77 11.86
N SER A 165 8.64 -4.79 10.91
CA SER A 165 8.42 -4.37 9.52
C SER A 165 9.00 -5.42 8.59
N GLY A 166 8.32 -5.68 7.47
CA GLY A 166 8.61 -6.77 6.56
C GLY A 166 8.88 -6.32 5.13
N PRO A 167 10.00 -5.61 4.85
CA PRO A 167 10.27 -5.10 3.51
C PRO A 167 10.49 -6.22 2.49
N ILE A 168 9.88 -6.05 1.32
CA ILE A 168 9.98 -6.99 0.19
C ILE A 168 10.75 -6.34 -0.97
N LYS A 169 11.68 -7.09 -1.56
CA LYS A 169 12.32 -6.77 -2.85
C LYS A 169 12.46 -8.03 -3.69
N GLY A 170 12.54 -7.90 -5.01
CA GLY A 170 12.59 -9.05 -5.90
C GLY A 170 11.28 -9.86 -5.94
N THR A 171 10.93 -10.34 -7.14
CA THR A 171 9.81 -11.26 -7.32
C THR A 171 10.17 -12.19 -8.45
N GLY A 172 10.29 -13.48 -8.13
CA GLY A 172 10.65 -14.53 -9.07
C GLY A 172 9.52 -15.54 -9.23
N ARG A 173 9.50 -16.32 -10.32
CA ARG A 173 8.67 -17.54 -10.34
C ARG A 173 9.30 -18.61 -9.45
N THR A 174 10.63 -18.62 -9.39
CA THR A 174 11.45 -19.48 -8.56
C THR A 174 12.57 -18.68 -7.90
N ALA A 175 13.26 -19.25 -6.91
CA ALA A 175 14.40 -18.61 -6.25
C ALA A 175 15.53 -18.25 -7.22
N ALA A 176 15.68 -18.98 -8.34
CA ALA A 176 16.70 -18.71 -9.34
C ALA A 176 16.45 -17.44 -10.17
N ASP A 177 15.22 -16.90 -10.14
CA ASP A 177 14.88 -15.65 -10.82
C ASP A 177 15.21 -14.41 -9.97
N LEU A 178 15.62 -14.60 -8.71
CA LEU A 178 16.03 -13.51 -7.82
C LEU A 178 17.48 -13.12 -8.14
N LEU A 179 17.69 -11.84 -8.44
CA LEU A 179 18.96 -11.31 -8.92
C LEU A 179 19.77 -10.71 -7.77
N GLU A 180 21.09 -10.58 -7.94
CA GLU A 180 21.97 -9.90 -6.98
C GLU A 180 21.50 -8.46 -6.69
N LYS A 181 20.94 -7.78 -7.69
CA LYS A 181 20.30 -6.47 -7.54
C LYS A 181 19.16 -6.50 -6.51
N ASP A 182 18.33 -7.54 -6.51
CA ASP A 182 17.20 -7.67 -5.58
C ASP A 182 17.68 -7.79 -4.12
N HIS A 183 18.77 -8.54 -3.91
CA HIS A 183 19.42 -8.66 -2.60
C HIS A 183 20.01 -7.33 -2.13
N ALA A 184 20.74 -6.62 -3.00
CA ALA A 184 21.32 -5.33 -2.67
C ALA A 184 20.26 -4.28 -2.32
N GLU A 185 19.16 -4.23 -3.09
CA GLU A 185 18.02 -3.35 -2.79
C GLU A 185 17.36 -3.73 -1.46
N ASN A 186 17.17 -5.03 -1.20
CA ASN A 186 16.56 -5.47 0.05
C ASN A 186 17.40 -5.04 1.26
N VAL A 187 18.72 -5.27 1.23
CA VAL A 187 19.66 -4.88 2.29
C VAL A 187 19.61 -3.37 2.54
N MET A 188 19.60 -2.56 1.48
CA MET A 188 19.50 -1.11 1.59
C MET A 188 18.19 -0.67 2.27
N ILE A 189 17.05 -1.27 1.92
CA ILE A 189 15.77 -0.96 2.57
C ILE A 189 15.72 -1.47 4.01
N VAL A 190 16.31 -2.64 4.30
CA VAL A 190 16.45 -3.15 5.68
C VAL A 190 17.21 -2.16 6.54
N ASP A 191 18.32 -1.61 6.05
CA ASP A 191 19.09 -0.63 6.81
C ASP A 191 18.30 0.67 7.07
N LEU A 192 17.54 1.14 6.08
CA LEU A 192 16.65 2.28 6.24
C LEU A 192 15.56 2.02 7.29
N VAL A 193 14.92 0.85 7.27
CA VAL A 193 13.90 0.46 8.26
C VAL A 193 14.52 0.29 9.66
N ARG A 194 15.74 -0.27 9.76
CA ARG A 194 16.47 -0.35 11.03
C ARG A 194 16.73 1.04 11.61
N ASN A 195 17.18 1.97 10.77
CA ASN A 195 17.40 3.36 11.18
C ASN A 195 16.09 4.01 11.64
N ASP A 196 14.99 3.80 10.93
CA ASP A 196 13.69 4.35 11.29
C ASP A 196 13.19 3.81 12.63
N LEU A 197 13.18 2.49 12.84
CA LEU A 197 12.82 1.88 14.12
C LEU A 197 13.78 2.28 15.24
N GLY A 198 15.08 2.43 14.96
CA GLY A 198 16.08 2.86 15.92
C GLY A 198 15.81 4.24 16.55
N ARG A 199 14.99 5.09 15.91
CA ARG A 199 14.58 6.39 16.45
C ARG A 199 13.50 6.32 17.52
N VAL A 200 12.75 5.21 17.60
CA VAL A 200 11.57 5.07 18.48
C VAL A 200 11.62 3.82 19.36
N CYS A 201 12.48 2.85 19.02
CA CYS A 201 12.73 1.66 19.82
C CYS A 201 13.79 1.89 20.89
N ALA A 202 13.74 1.10 21.96
CA ALA A 202 14.75 1.07 23.01
C ALA A 202 16.13 0.75 22.41
N THR A 203 17.15 1.48 22.87
CA THR A 203 18.54 1.32 22.41
C THR A 203 18.98 -0.15 22.49
N GLY A 204 19.52 -0.66 21.39
CA GLY A 204 20.01 -2.04 21.28
C GLY A 204 18.94 -3.11 21.06
N SER A 205 17.65 -2.75 21.01
CA SER A 205 16.56 -3.73 20.78
C SER A 205 16.31 -4.06 19.31
N VAL A 206 16.75 -3.21 18.38
CA VAL A 206 16.49 -3.40 16.94
C VAL A 206 17.38 -4.52 16.38
N THR A 207 16.74 -5.55 15.86
CA THR A 207 17.35 -6.76 15.28
C THR A 207 16.80 -7.04 13.88
N VAL A 208 17.51 -7.87 13.12
CA VAL A 208 17.07 -8.37 11.80
C VAL A 208 16.96 -9.89 11.87
N PRO A 209 15.86 -10.44 12.41
CA PRO A 209 15.72 -11.89 12.59
C PRO A 209 15.73 -12.69 11.28
N ALA A 210 15.35 -12.06 10.15
CA ALA A 210 15.45 -12.65 8.83
C ALA A 210 15.97 -11.59 7.84
N LEU A 211 17.00 -11.93 7.08
CA LEU A 211 17.59 -11.07 6.05
C LEU A 211 17.58 -11.82 4.72
N CYS A 212 16.94 -11.22 3.72
CA CYS A 212 16.83 -11.77 2.37
C CYS A 212 16.34 -13.23 2.36
N ALA A 213 15.34 -13.55 3.18
CA ALA A 213 14.71 -14.85 3.20
C ALA A 213 13.84 -15.02 1.94
N VAL A 214 13.93 -16.19 1.31
CA VAL A 214 13.07 -16.52 0.18
C VAL A 214 11.76 -17.08 0.71
N GLU A 215 10.67 -16.33 0.54
CA GLU A 215 9.33 -16.75 0.96
C GLU A 215 8.52 -17.26 -0.24
N PRO A 216 8.02 -18.52 -0.20
CA PRO A 216 7.16 -19.04 -1.24
C PRO A 216 5.74 -18.49 -1.11
N HIS A 217 5.17 -18.05 -2.24
CA HIS A 217 3.77 -17.69 -2.37
C HIS A 217 3.14 -18.52 -3.51
N PRO A 218 1.79 -18.57 -3.63
CA PRO A 218 1.15 -19.26 -4.73
C PRO A 218 1.65 -18.76 -6.10
N GLY A 219 2.46 -19.58 -6.78
CA GLY A 219 2.97 -19.31 -8.13
C GLY A 219 4.20 -18.41 -8.23
N LEU A 220 4.80 -17.97 -7.11
CA LEU A 220 5.98 -17.09 -7.11
C LEU A 220 6.78 -17.18 -5.80
N VAL A 221 7.93 -16.50 -5.76
CA VAL A 221 8.71 -16.27 -4.54
C VAL A 221 9.00 -14.78 -4.33
N HIS A 222 9.12 -14.37 -3.07
CA HIS A 222 9.53 -13.03 -2.67
C HIS A 222 10.82 -13.08 -1.84
N LEU A 223 11.67 -12.06 -1.98
CA LEU A 223 12.79 -11.85 -1.05
C LEU A 223 12.29 -10.93 0.07
N VAL A 224 12.11 -11.50 1.25
CA VAL A 224 11.53 -10.85 2.42
C VAL A 224 12.57 -10.74 3.51
N SER A 225 12.61 -9.59 4.17
CA SER A 225 13.37 -9.42 5.41
C SER A 225 12.44 -9.05 6.54
N THR A 226 12.86 -9.27 7.78
CA THR A 226 12.15 -8.84 8.97
C THR A 226 13.07 -7.97 9.79
N VAL A 227 12.63 -6.75 10.10
CA VAL A 227 13.26 -5.88 11.08
C VAL A 227 12.34 -5.78 12.28
N ARG A 228 12.86 -6.04 13.48
CA ARG A 228 12.10 -6.07 14.73
C ARG A 228 12.76 -5.19 15.77
N GLY A 229 11.97 -4.48 16.59
CA GLY A 229 12.46 -3.76 17.76
C GLY A 229 11.42 -3.72 18.88
N GLU A 230 11.86 -3.28 20.06
CA GLU A 230 10.99 -3.00 21.21
C GLU A 230 10.79 -1.49 21.31
N LEU A 231 9.55 -1.01 21.29
CA LEU A 231 9.25 0.41 21.51
C LEU A 231 9.87 0.89 22.82
N ALA A 232 10.45 2.10 22.79
CA ALA A 232 10.92 2.77 23.98
C ALA A 232 9.76 2.99 24.98
N GLU A 233 10.08 3.10 26.26
CA GLU A 233 9.08 3.38 27.28
C GLU A 233 8.37 4.72 26.99
N GLY A 234 7.04 4.72 27.06
CA GLY A 234 6.21 5.89 26.74
C GLY A 234 6.01 6.17 25.23
N ALA A 235 6.66 5.42 24.34
CA ALA A 235 6.45 5.57 22.89
C ALA A 235 5.16 4.85 22.45
N GLY A 236 4.21 5.63 21.92
CA GLY A 236 2.95 5.16 21.33
C GLY A 236 2.93 5.21 19.80
N TRP A 237 1.74 5.08 19.23
CA TRP A 237 1.50 5.18 17.78
C TRP A 237 1.95 6.50 17.14
N PRO A 238 1.71 7.68 17.73
CA PRO A 238 2.19 8.94 17.14
C PRO A 238 3.70 8.96 16.94
N ALA A 239 4.46 8.55 17.95
CA ALA A 239 5.92 8.48 17.88
C ALA A 239 6.39 7.44 16.87
N LEU A 240 5.74 6.26 16.84
CA LEU A 240 6.06 5.20 15.89
C LEU A 240 5.84 5.65 14.44
N LEU A 241 4.66 6.22 14.12
CA LEU A 241 4.35 6.71 12.79
C LEU A 241 5.26 7.86 12.38
N ALA A 242 5.50 8.84 13.27
CA ALA A 242 6.41 9.95 12.99
C ALA A 242 7.84 9.49 12.69
N ALA A 243 8.30 8.42 13.36
CA ALA A 243 9.64 7.86 13.16
C ALA A 243 9.75 6.95 11.93
N THR A 244 8.66 6.38 11.41
CA THR A 244 8.75 5.32 10.38
C THR A 244 8.07 5.66 9.07
N PHE A 245 7.17 6.64 9.04
CA PHE A 245 6.39 7.00 7.86
C PHE A 245 7.11 7.97 6.92
N PRO A 246 6.90 7.91 5.59
CA PRO A 246 6.24 6.83 4.85
C PRO A 246 7.08 5.54 4.81
N PRO A 247 6.48 4.38 4.45
CA PRO A 247 7.19 3.11 4.43
C PRO A 247 8.46 3.16 3.55
N GLY A 248 9.55 2.58 4.05
CA GLY A 248 10.87 2.70 3.43
C GLY A 248 10.96 2.15 2.01
N SER A 249 10.27 1.04 1.74
CA SER A 249 10.31 0.32 0.47
C SER A 249 9.69 1.04 -0.72
N VAL A 250 8.86 2.06 -0.46
CA VAL A 250 8.13 2.86 -1.47
C VAL A 250 8.56 4.33 -1.50
N THR A 251 9.64 4.67 -0.78
CA THR A 251 10.26 5.99 -0.79
C THR A 251 11.61 5.92 -1.49
N GLY A 252 12.66 5.54 -0.77
CA GLY A 252 14.04 5.56 -1.25
C GLY A 252 15.04 5.83 -0.13
N ALA A 253 16.32 5.75 -0.43
CA ALA A 253 17.40 5.87 0.55
C ALA A 253 18.44 6.89 0.08
N PRO A 254 18.83 7.90 0.89
CA PRO A 254 18.22 8.30 2.16
C PRO A 254 16.78 8.84 1.99
N LYS A 255 15.89 8.56 2.95
CA LYS A 255 14.45 8.88 2.85
C LYS A 255 14.19 10.36 2.58
N SER A 256 14.87 11.26 3.29
CA SER A 256 14.66 12.70 3.17
C SER A 256 15.00 13.25 1.79
N SER A 257 16.08 12.77 1.16
CA SER A 257 16.43 13.12 -0.22
C SER A 257 15.42 12.53 -1.21
N ALA A 258 15.07 11.25 -1.05
CA ALA A 258 14.12 10.57 -1.92
C ALA A 258 12.74 11.27 -1.95
N LEU A 259 12.23 11.71 -0.79
CA LEU A 259 10.95 12.42 -0.70
C LEU A 259 10.96 13.77 -1.45
N LYS A 260 12.07 14.52 -1.40
CA LYS A 260 12.22 15.77 -2.18
C LYS A 260 12.20 15.50 -3.69
N ILE A 261 12.86 14.42 -4.11
CA ILE A 261 12.90 14.00 -5.52
C ILE A 261 11.51 13.59 -5.98
N ILE A 262 10.80 12.78 -5.20
CA ILE A 262 9.42 12.37 -5.47
C ILE A 262 8.52 13.59 -5.63
N GLN A 263 8.57 14.53 -4.68
CA GLN A 263 7.78 15.77 -4.74
C GLN A 263 8.08 16.62 -5.98
N ALA A 264 9.31 16.60 -6.47
CA ALA A 264 9.71 17.37 -7.64
C ALA A 264 9.32 16.72 -8.98
N LEU A 265 9.21 15.39 -9.02
CA LEU A 265 9.00 14.63 -10.26
C LEU A 265 7.55 14.16 -10.46
N GLU A 266 6.81 13.93 -9.38
CA GLU A 266 5.43 13.45 -9.45
C GLU A 266 4.43 14.61 -9.55
N THR A 267 3.49 14.49 -10.48
CA THR A 267 2.50 15.52 -10.82
C THR A 267 1.15 15.34 -10.13
N ALA A 268 0.97 14.24 -9.40
CA ALA A 268 -0.26 13.91 -8.69
C ALA A 268 0.08 13.37 -7.29
N PRO A 269 -0.73 13.68 -6.26
CA PRO A 269 -0.58 13.05 -4.95
C PRO A 269 -0.81 11.55 -5.06
N ARG A 270 -0.12 10.76 -4.23
CA ARG A 270 -0.28 9.30 -4.22
C ARG A 270 -1.53 8.88 -3.45
N GLY A 271 -2.02 9.70 -2.52
CA GLY A 271 -3.16 9.34 -1.69
C GLY A 271 -2.86 8.06 -0.89
N PRO A 272 -3.79 7.11 -0.75
CA PRO A 272 -3.53 5.87 -0.01
C PRO A 272 -2.47 4.98 -0.67
N TYR A 273 -2.12 5.20 -1.94
CA TYR A 273 -1.03 4.48 -2.58
C TYR A 273 0.32 4.88 -1.98
N CYS A 274 1.19 3.90 -1.70
CA CYS A 274 2.41 4.02 -0.90
C CYS A 274 2.18 4.50 0.56
N GLY A 275 0.94 4.63 1.00
CA GLY A 275 0.58 4.96 2.37
C GLY A 275 0.64 3.75 3.32
N ALA A 276 -0.11 3.82 4.42
CA ALA A 276 -0.30 2.72 5.36
C ALA A 276 -1.79 2.39 5.51
N ILE A 277 -2.14 1.12 5.32
CA ILE A 277 -3.55 0.66 5.35
C ILE A 277 -3.63 -0.58 6.24
N GLY A 278 -4.53 -0.59 7.21
CA GLY A 278 -4.66 -1.74 8.09
C GLY A 278 -5.52 -1.48 9.31
N TRP A 279 -5.20 -2.14 10.42
CA TRP A 279 -5.98 -2.07 11.64
C TRP A 279 -5.13 -2.03 12.90
N VAL A 280 -5.72 -1.50 13.98
CA VAL A 280 -5.20 -1.50 15.34
C VAL A 280 -6.31 -1.97 16.28
N ASP A 281 -6.08 -3.07 16.98
CA ASP A 281 -6.89 -3.48 18.13
C ASP A 281 -6.19 -2.98 19.39
N ALA A 282 -6.62 -1.81 19.86
CA ALA A 282 -6.00 -1.13 20.99
C ALA A 282 -6.23 -1.89 22.31
N ASP A 283 -7.38 -2.56 22.45
CA ASP A 283 -7.71 -3.37 23.62
C ASP A 283 -6.80 -4.61 23.74
N ARG A 284 -6.44 -5.22 22.60
CA ARG A 284 -5.50 -6.35 22.56
C ARG A 284 -4.04 -5.93 22.45
N GLY A 285 -3.77 -4.65 22.18
CA GLY A 285 -2.42 -4.16 21.90
C GLY A 285 -1.80 -4.79 20.65
N THR A 286 -2.61 -5.16 19.66
CA THR A 286 -2.15 -5.80 18.42
C THR A 286 -2.54 -4.97 17.21
N ALA A 287 -1.70 -4.95 16.18
CA ALA A 287 -2.00 -4.22 14.95
C ALA A 287 -1.24 -4.77 13.75
N GLU A 288 -1.77 -4.47 12.58
CA GLU A 288 -1.12 -4.74 11.30
C GLU A 288 -1.47 -3.64 10.30
N LEU A 289 -0.44 -2.96 9.81
CA LEU A 289 -0.51 -1.96 8.74
C LEU A 289 0.30 -2.47 7.55
N ALA A 290 -0.33 -2.52 6.39
CA ALA A 290 0.29 -2.85 5.13
C ALA A 290 0.86 -1.58 4.46
N VAL A 291 1.89 -1.76 3.64
CA VAL A 291 2.28 -0.72 2.68
C VAL A 291 1.16 -0.61 1.64
N GLY A 292 0.69 0.60 1.33
CA GLY A 292 -0.41 0.82 0.38
C GLY A 292 -0.03 0.59 -1.09
N ILE A 293 0.38 -0.62 -1.46
CA ILE A 293 0.67 -1.01 -2.85
C ILE A 293 -0.37 -2.01 -3.36
N ARG A 294 -0.52 -2.11 -4.69
CA ARG A 294 -1.63 -2.85 -5.31
C ARG A 294 -2.98 -2.37 -4.76
N THR A 295 -3.14 -1.05 -4.69
CA THR A 295 -4.24 -0.37 -4.00
C THR A 295 -5.04 0.48 -4.98
N PHE A 296 -6.36 0.27 -4.96
CA PHE A 296 -7.35 1.12 -5.59
C PHE A 296 -8.01 2.01 -4.55
N TRP A 297 -8.40 3.22 -4.95
CA TRP A 297 -9.25 4.07 -4.12
C TRP A 297 -10.24 4.86 -4.97
N ILE A 298 -11.38 5.17 -4.37
CA ILE A 298 -12.46 5.90 -5.02
C ILE A 298 -12.52 7.32 -4.47
N GLU A 299 -12.53 8.29 -5.37
CA GLU A 299 -12.83 9.68 -5.07
C GLU A 299 -14.21 10.00 -5.66
N ARG A 300 -15.18 10.32 -4.79
CA ARG A 300 -16.58 10.48 -5.20
C ARG A 300 -16.94 11.87 -5.70
N ASP A 301 -16.25 12.90 -5.23
CA ASP A 301 -16.55 14.30 -5.50
C ASP A 301 -15.36 15.08 -6.11
N PRO A 302 -14.66 14.57 -7.15
CA PRO A 302 -13.74 15.40 -7.91
C PRO A 302 -14.51 16.22 -8.96
N PRO A 303 -13.90 17.25 -9.57
CA PRO A 303 -14.60 18.19 -10.48
C PRO A 303 -15.35 17.57 -11.68
N HIS A 304 -15.00 16.35 -12.08
CA HIS A 304 -15.54 15.67 -13.27
C HIS A 304 -16.36 14.42 -12.95
N GLY A 305 -16.85 14.29 -11.71
CA GLY A 305 -17.62 13.13 -11.25
C GLY A 305 -16.75 11.99 -10.71
N PRO A 306 -17.34 10.95 -10.10
CA PRO A 306 -16.61 9.97 -9.33
C PRO A 306 -15.54 9.24 -10.17
N VAL A 307 -14.36 9.05 -9.59
CA VAL A 307 -13.24 8.35 -10.23
C VAL A 307 -12.74 7.23 -9.34
N VAL A 308 -12.20 6.19 -9.98
CA VAL A 308 -11.34 5.20 -9.34
C VAL A 308 -9.90 5.48 -9.74
N ARG A 309 -9.00 5.34 -8.77
CA ARG A 309 -7.57 5.55 -8.95
C ARG A 309 -6.80 4.30 -8.57
N PHE A 310 -5.62 4.16 -9.17
CA PHE A 310 -4.70 3.06 -8.92
C PHE A 310 -3.25 3.55 -9.05
N GLY A 311 -2.39 3.22 -8.10
CA GLY A 311 -0.99 3.62 -8.13
C GLY A 311 -0.07 2.52 -8.65
N THR A 312 0.93 2.91 -9.45
CA THR A 312 2.01 2.01 -9.90
C THR A 312 3.34 2.77 -9.93
N GLY A 313 4.45 2.04 -9.79
CA GLY A 313 5.79 2.64 -9.73
C GLY A 313 6.91 1.62 -9.61
N ALA A 314 8.13 2.13 -9.55
CA ALA A 314 9.35 1.34 -9.45
C ALA A 314 10.44 2.08 -8.68
N GLY A 315 11.25 1.30 -7.95
CA GLY A 315 12.45 1.77 -7.26
C GLY A 315 13.57 1.98 -8.27
N ILE A 316 13.91 3.24 -8.53
CA ILE A 316 14.95 3.57 -9.50
C ILE A 316 16.30 3.52 -8.81
N THR A 317 17.20 2.68 -9.33
CA THR A 317 18.59 2.56 -8.92
C THR A 317 19.53 2.96 -10.05
N TRP A 318 20.85 2.99 -9.79
CA TRP A 318 21.85 3.33 -10.81
C TRP A 318 21.73 2.45 -12.08
N GLY A 319 21.48 1.16 -11.88
CA GLY A 319 21.35 0.16 -12.93
C GLY A 319 19.99 0.14 -13.64
N SER A 320 19.05 1.01 -13.27
CA SER A 320 17.75 1.10 -13.92
C SER A 320 17.86 1.57 -15.37
N ASP A 321 17.18 0.86 -16.28
CA ASP A 321 17.00 1.29 -17.66
C ASP A 321 15.65 2.01 -17.81
N PRO A 322 15.61 3.29 -18.21
CA PRO A 322 14.38 4.08 -18.24
C PRO A 322 13.22 3.43 -18.99
N GLU A 323 13.51 2.71 -20.08
CA GLU A 323 12.50 2.07 -20.90
C GLU A 323 11.93 0.83 -20.20
N ARG A 324 12.80 -0.02 -19.64
CA ARG A 324 12.38 -1.19 -18.89
C ARG A 324 11.58 -0.83 -17.65
N GLU A 325 11.94 0.25 -16.95
CA GLU A 325 11.19 0.70 -15.77
C GLU A 325 9.77 1.15 -16.15
N TRP A 326 9.60 1.87 -17.27
CA TRP A 326 8.28 2.18 -17.79
C TRP A 326 7.46 0.91 -18.06
N GLN A 327 8.04 -0.04 -18.79
CA GLN A 327 7.39 -1.32 -19.13
C GLN A 327 7.01 -2.12 -17.88
N GLU A 328 7.85 -2.09 -16.84
CA GLU A 328 7.56 -2.74 -15.56
C GLU A 328 6.34 -2.12 -14.88
N THR A 329 6.22 -0.79 -14.87
CA THR A 329 5.04 -0.14 -14.27
C THR A 329 3.76 -0.45 -15.04
N GLU A 330 3.82 -0.54 -16.37
CA GLU A 330 2.69 -0.95 -17.23
C GLU A 330 2.29 -2.40 -16.94
N LEU A 331 3.25 -3.32 -16.82
CA LEU A 331 3.00 -4.73 -16.51
C LEU A 331 2.40 -4.93 -15.12
N LYS A 332 2.89 -4.19 -14.12
CA LYS A 332 2.33 -4.21 -12.74
C LYS A 332 0.89 -3.71 -12.73
N ALA A 333 0.59 -2.65 -13.49
CA ALA A 333 -0.75 -2.08 -13.57
C ALA A 333 -1.72 -3.00 -14.32
N SER A 334 -1.37 -3.47 -15.53
CA SER A 334 -2.29 -4.18 -16.42
C SER A 334 -2.97 -5.39 -15.77
N ARG A 335 -2.23 -6.14 -14.93
CA ARG A 335 -2.76 -7.30 -14.18
C ARG A 335 -3.89 -6.92 -13.23
N LEU A 336 -3.75 -5.82 -12.50
CA LEU A 336 -4.73 -5.40 -11.50
C LEU A 336 -5.85 -4.57 -12.12
N LEU A 337 -5.53 -3.75 -13.13
CA LEU A 337 -6.55 -3.06 -13.91
C LEU A 337 -7.50 -4.05 -14.58
N ALA A 338 -7.00 -5.16 -15.12
CA ALA A 338 -7.85 -6.21 -15.70
C ALA A 338 -8.86 -6.80 -14.70
N VAL A 339 -8.53 -6.86 -13.40
CA VAL A 339 -9.46 -7.32 -12.36
C VAL A 339 -10.48 -6.22 -12.00
N ALA A 340 -10.05 -4.97 -12.02
CA ALA A 340 -10.87 -3.83 -11.66
C ALA A 340 -11.74 -3.31 -12.81
N SER A 341 -11.47 -3.69 -14.06
CA SER A 341 -12.15 -3.22 -15.26
C SER A 341 -13.32 -4.11 -15.69
N GLY A 342 -14.34 -3.50 -16.28
CA GLY A 342 -15.51 -4.18 -16.83
C GLY A 342 -16.58 -4.57 -15.79
N VAL A 343 -17.58 -5.30 -16.25
CA VAL A 343 -18.70 -5.81 -15.41
C VAL A 343 -18.36 -7.22 -14.93
N TYR A 344 -18.47 -7.46 -13.63
CA TYR A 344 -18.42 -8.83 -13.13
C TYR A 344 -19.77 -9.54 -13.33
N GLU A 345 -19.80 -10.50 -14.27
CA GLU A 345 -20.92 -11.43 -14.44
C GLU A 345 -20.66 -12.75 -13.68
N ALA A 346 -21.73 -13.42 -13.22
CA ALA A 346 -21.63 -14.65 -12.43
C ALA A 346 -21.01 -15.85 -13.16
N THR A 347 -20.77 -15.74 -14.47
CA THR A 347 -20.33 -16.85 -15.32
C THR A 347 -18.80 -16.92 -15.35
N GLY A 348 -18.26 -18.05 -14.90
CA GLY A 348 -16.81 -18.31 -14.79
C GLY A 348 -16.06 -18.47 -16.12
N ARG A 349 -16.14 -17.49 -17.01
CA ARG A 349 -15.30 -17.36 -18.22
C ARG A 349 -14.98 -15.88 -18.45
N THR A 350 -13.78 -15.48 -18.07
CA THR A 350 -13.14 -14.25 -18.58
C THR A 350 -12.83 -14.44 -20.06
N GLY A 351 -13.33 -13.54 -20.90
CA GLY A 351 -12.85 -13.34 -22.28
C GLY A 351 -11.52 -12.61 -22.31
#